data_AF-A0A813I1Q6-F1
#
_entry.id   AF-A0A813I1Q6-F1
#
_cell.length_a   1.000
_cell.length_b   1.000
_cell.length_c   1.000
_cell.angle_alpha   90.00
_cell.angle_beta   90.00
_cell.angle_gamma   90.00
#
_symmetry.space_group_name_H-M   'P 1'
#
loop_
_entity.id
_entity.type
_entity.pdbx_description
1 polymer ?
#
loop_
_entity_poly.entity_id
_entity_poly.type
_entity_poly.pdbx_seq_one_letter_code
_entity_poly.pdbx_strand_id
1 'polypeptide(L)'
;MSAGPRFLDVAQISKVQTQTVERYKKALQPLVTWLSDNSYLPENAEQMDDLIVEFKYEHPDCTRAQYEQLLAAVEFVFPRYKGKLGWNHSISKGWAVSHIPKYAVPQEKGLTTLLAVHFAAMGYSRRGIDMMVQHQYGMRTSEMLGLRGSDILLGIADNVLHKISTIILKLGKDVGTK
;
A
#
# COMPACT_ATOMS: atom_id res chain seq x y z
N MET A 1 -21.90 8.61 -29.99
CA MET A 1 -21.44 9.43 -28.85
C MET A 1 -21.90 8.76 -27.55
N SER A 2 -21.04 7.93 -26.92
CA SER A 2 -21.38 7.30 -25.63
C SER A 2 -20.88 8.19 -24.49
N ALA A 3 -21.64 9.23 -24.17
CA ALA A 3 -21.34 10.10 -23.05
C ALA A 3 -21.57 9.33 -21.74
N GLY A 4 -20.49 9.15 -20.96
CA GLY A 4 -20.60 8.64 -19.60
C GLY A 4 -21.18 9.71 -18.65
N PRO A 5 -21.45 9.33 -17.38
CA PRO A 5 -21.89 10.29 -16.38
C PRO A 5 -20.84 11.39 -16.17
N ARG A 6 -21.28 12.66 -16.07
CA ARG A 6 -20.41 13.83 -15.83
C ARG A 6 -19.95 13.94 -14.36
N PHE A 7 -20.69 13.31 -13.45
CA PHE A 7 -20.42 13.35 -12.03
C PHE A 7 -20.32 11.91 -11.50
N LEU A 8 -19.45 11.73 -10.50
CA LEU A 8 -19.36 10.46 -9.80
C LEU A 8 -20.58 10.30 -8.89
N ASP A 9 -21.25 9.17 -8.99
CA ASP A 9 -22.44 8.88 -8.19
C ASP A 9 -22.12 8.78 -6.69
N VAL A 10 -23.07 9.18 -5.84
CA VAL A 10 -22.91 9.20 -4.38
C VAL A 10 -22.64 7.79 -3.82
N ALA A 11 -23.29 6.76 -4.38
CA ALA A 11 -23.07 5.38 -3.96
C ALA A 11 -21.73 4.81 -4.46
N GLN A 12 -21.18 5.35 -5.55
CA GLN A 12 -19.81 5.02 -5.98
C GLN A 12 -18.79 5.68 -5.04
N ILE A 13 -19.03 6.94 -4.62
CA ILE A 13 -18.19 7.65 -3.64
C ILE A 13 -18.15 6.90 -2.30
N SER A 14 -19.28 6.39 -1.82
CA SER A 14 -19.37 5.70 -0.53
C SER A 14 -18.60 4.38 -0.44
N LYS A 15 -18.05 3.86 -1.55
CA LYS A 15 -17.20 2.66 -1.54
C LYS A 15 -15.83 2.89 -0.90
N VAL A 16 -15.41 4.14 -0.76
CA VAL A 16 -14.12 4.51 -0.17
C VAL A 16 -14.29 5.60 0.89
N GLN A 17 -13.33 5.71 1.80
CA GLN A 17 -13.30 6.78 2.79
C GLN A 17 -13.07 8.14 2.12
N THR A 18 -13.57 9.21 2.72
CA THR A 18 -13.40 10.59 2.22
C THR A 18 -11.93 10.95 1.99
N GLN A 19 -11.03 10.46 2.87
CA GLN A 19 -9.59 10.66 2.72
C GLN A 19 -9.04 10.02 1.43
N THR A 20 -9.56 8.86 1.03
CA THR A 20 -9.18 8.17 -0.21
C THR A 20 -9.65 8.95 -1.44
N VAL A 21 -10.85 9.55 -1.39
CA VAL A 21 -11.35 10.41 -2.47
C VAL A 21 -10.42 11.59 -2.71
N GLU A 22 -9.99 12.27 -1.64
CA GLU A 22 -9.05 13.40 -1.74
C GLU A 22 -7.68 12.96 -2.27
N ARG A 23 -7.22 11.75 -1.90
CA ARG A 23 -6.00 11.15 -2.46
C ARG A 23 -6.13 10.84 -3.95
N TYR A 24 -7.29 10.38 -4.41
CA TYR A 24 -7.56 10.15 -5.83
C TYR A 24 -7.62 11.45 -6.63
N LYS A 25 -8.27 12.49 -6.11
CA LYS A 25 -8.27 13.82 -6.74
C LYS A 25 -6.84 14.34 -6.93
N LYS A 26 -6.02 14.28 -5.87
CA LYS A 26 -4.61 14.69 -5.92
C LYS A 26 -3.79 13.88 -6.92
N ALA A 27 -4.06 12.58 -7.04
CA ALA A 27 -3.36 11.72 -7.98
C ALA A 27 -3.77 12.00 -9.44
N LEU A 28 -5.03 12.32 -9.70
CA LEU A 28 -5.54 12.62 -11.05
C LEU A 28 -5.13 14.01 -11.55
N GLN A 29 -4.92 14.97 -10.65
CA GLN A 29 -4.67 16.36 -11.02
C GLN A 29 -3.55 16.53 -12.06
N PRO A 30 -2.36 15.91 -11.92
CA PRO A 30 -1.29 16.06 -12.92
C PRO A 30 -1.67 15.50 -14.29
N LEU A 31 -2.34 14.35 -14.33
CA LEU A 31 -2.80 13.75 -15.58
C LEU A 31 -3.83 14.64 -16.27
N VAL A 32 -4.81 15.15 -15.53
CA VAL A 32 -5.86 16.02 -16.09
C VAL A 32 -5.27 17.34 -16.61
N THR A 33 -4.33 17.93 -15.88
CA THR A 33 -3.60 19.12 -16.34
C THR A 33 -2.83 18.80 -17.63
N TRP A 34 -2.06 17.72 -17.67
CA TRP A 34 -1.31 17.33 -18.86
C TRP A 34 -2.20 17.03 -20.08
N LEU A 35 -3.33 16.35 -19.88
CA LEU A 35 -4.31 16.11 -20.95
C LEU A 35 -4.89 17.42 -21.48
N SER A 36 -5.18 18.37 -20.58
CA SER A 36 -5.69 19.69 -20.96
C SER A 36 -4.66 20.52 -21.72
N ASP A 37 -3.42 20.55 -21.25
CA ASP A 37 -2.33 21.34 -21.84
C ASP A 37 -2.00 20.85 -23.25
N ASN A 38 -2.08 19.53 -23.49
CA ASN A 38 -1.83 18.91 -24.79
C ASN A 38 -3.10 18.72 -25.63
N SER A 39 -4.27 19.16 -25.15
CA SER A 39 -5.56 19.01 -25.84
C SER A 39 -5.93 17.56 -26.19
N TYR A 40 -5.55 16.61 -25.33
CA TYR A 40 -5.91 15.20 -25.48
C TYR A 40 -7.29 14.90 -24.89
N LEU A 41 -8.14 14.22 -25.66
CA LEU A 41 -9.51 13.86 -25.28
C LEU A 41 -9.73 12.35 -25.48
N PRO A 42 -9.40 11.49 -24.50
CA PRO A 42 -9.63 10.06 -24.61
C PRO A 42 -11.13 9.74 -24.71
N GLU A 43 -11.53 9.11 -25.81
CA GLU A 43 -12.92 8.70 -26.06
C GLU A 43 -13.23 7.31 -25.48
N ASN A 44 -12.20 6.46 -25.36
CA ASN A 44 -12.34 5.07 -24.95
C ASN A 44 -11.23 4.63 -23.98
N ALA A 45 -11.35 3.40 -23.49
CA ALA A 45 -10.43 2.85 -22.49
C ALA A 45 -9.03 2.62 -23.07
N GLU A 46 -8.91 2.28 -24.35
CA GLU A 46 -7.64 2.00 -25.02
C GLU A 46 -6.82 3.28 -25.21
N GLN A 47 -7.47 4.36 -25.68
CA GLN A 47 -6.84 5.68 -25.77
C GLN A 47 -6.43 6.21 -24.40
N MET A 48 -7.24 5.97 -23.36
CA MET A 48 -6.86 6.31 -21.99
C MET A 48 -5.66 5.46 -21.53
N ASP A 49 -5.62 4.17 -21.88
CA ASP A 49 -4.51 3.28 -21.57
C ASP A 49 -3.21 3.83 -22.15
N ASP A 50 -3.19 4.13 -23.46
CA ASP A 50 -2.05 4.68 -24.18
C ASP A 50 -1.61 6.05 -23.62
N LEU A 51 -2.55 6.98 -23.39
CA LEU A 51 -2.23 8.32 -22.89
C LEU A 51 -1.63 8.31 -21.48
N ILE A 52 -2.02 7.38 -20.62
CA ILE A 52 -1.40 7.26 -19.29
C ILE A 52 0.04 6.74 -19.41
N VAL A 53 0.32 5.90 -20.42
CA VAL A 53 1.69 5.47 -20.71
C VAL A 53 2.54 6.63 -21.20
N GLU A 54 2.04 7.44 -22.13
CA GLU A 54 2.71 8.64 -22.62
C GLU A 54 2.94 9.66 -21.49
N PHE A 55 1.92 9.89 -20.65
CA PHE A 55 2.05 10.74 -19.46
C PHE A 55 3.20 10.26 -18.56
N LYS A 56 3.32 8.95 -18.31
CA LYS A 56 4.42 8.39 -17.53
C LYS A 56 5.78 8.59 -18.22
N TYR A 57 5.83 8.48 -19.55
CA TYR A 57 7.06 8.68 -20.32
C TYR A 57 7.58 10.12 -20.19
N GLU A 58 6.68 11.10 -20.25
CA GLU A 58 7.01 12.53 -20.09
C GLU A 58 7.27 12.95 -18.64
N HIS A 59 6.85 12.13 -17.66
CA HIS A 59 7.04 12.39 -16.22
C HIS A 59 7.91 11.30 -15.58
N PRO A 60 9.23 11.27 -15.88
CA PRO A 60 10.12 10.22 -15.39
C PRO A 60 10.28 10.20 -13.85
N ASP A 61 9.98 11.32 -13.19
CA ASP A 61 10.01 11.45 -11.73
C ASP A 61 8.80 10.78 -11.05
N CYS A 62 7.81 10.30 -11.82
CA CYS A 62 6.68 9.55 -11.29
C CYS A 62 7.17 8.29 -10.59
N THR A 63 6.87 8.16 -9.30
CA THR A 63 7.17 6.93 -8.55
C THR A 63 6.14 5.85 -8.84
N ARG A 64 6.54 4.58 -8.67
CA ARG A 64 5.63 3.43 -8.80
C ARG A 64 4.37 3.59 -7.95
N ALA A 65 4.49 4.06 -6.72
CA ALA A 65 3.36 4.25 -5.82
C ALA A 65 2.39 5.34 -6.33
N GLN A 66 2.90 6.45 -6.86
CA GLN A 66 2.08 7.49 -7.47
C GLN A 66 1.36 6.97 -8.73
N TYR A 67 2.05 6.18 -9.54
CA TYR A 67 1.48 5.58 -10.74
C TYR A 67 0.38 4.56 -10.42
N GLU A 68 0.60 3.65 -9.47
CA GLU A 68 -0.44 2.71 -9.02
C GLU A 68 -1.66 3.44 -8.42
N GLN A 69 -1.41 4.53 -7.69
CA GLN A 69 -2.47 5.38 -7.14
C GLN A 69 -3.24 6.13 -8.25
N LEU A 70 -2.56 6.58 -9.31
CA LEU A 70 -3.18 7.19 -10.49
C LEU A 70 -4.10 6.19 -11.19
N LEU A 71 -3.63 4.97 -11.46
CA LEU A 71 -4.45 3.93 -12.09
C LEU A 71 -5.70 3.60 -11.26
N ALA A 72 -5.53 3.43 -9.94
CA ALA A 72 -6.65 3.19 -9.05
C ALA A 72 -7.66 4.35 -9.06
N ALA A 73 -7.17 5.60 -9.14
CA ALA A 73 -8.04 6.77 -9.23
C ALA A 73 -8.80 6.83 -10.56
N VAL A 74 -8.14 6.52 -11.68
CA VAL A 74 -8.78 6.47 -13.01
C VAL A 74 -9.88 5.40 -13.05
N GLU A 75 -9.60 4.18 -12.59
CA GLU A 75 -10.58 3.10 -12.55
C GLU A 75 -11.72 3.37 -11.56
N PHE A 76 -11.45 4.11 -10.48
CA PHE A 76 -12.47 4.51 -9.52
C PHE A 76 -13.44 5.53 -10.10
N VAL A 77 -12.92 6.56 -10.79
CA VAL A 77 -13.72 7.61 -11.43
C VAL A 77 -14.43 7.09 -12.69
N PHE A 78 -13.79 6.19 -13.43
CA PHE A 78 -14.33 5.56 -14.62
C PHE A 78 -14.39 4.03 -14.44
N PRO A 79 -15.41 3.49 -13.75
CA PRO A 79 -15.54 2.05 -13.51
C PRO A 79 -15.51 1.20 -14.78
N ARG A 80 -15.91 1.75 -15.92
CA ARG A 80 -15.86 1.11 -17.24
C ARG A 80 -14.45 0.83 -17.76
N TYR A 81 -13.42 1.48 -17.21
CA TYR A 81 -12.01 1.26 -17.54
C TYR A 81 -11.38 0.18 -16.68
N LYS A 82 -12.06 -0.25 -15.61
CA LYS A 82 -11.55 -1.27 -14.70
C LYS A 82 -11.20 -2.55 -15.45
N GLY A 83 -9.93 -2.97 -15.37
CA GLY A 83 -9.42 -4.16 -16.05
C GLY A 83 -9.31 -4.04 -17.57
N LYS A 84 -9.47 -2.84 -18.14
CA LYS A 84 -9.27 -2.57 -19.58
C LYS A 84 -7.97 -1.84 -19.89
N LEU A 85 -7.22 -1.42 -18.87
CA LEU A 85 -5.96 -0.69 -19.00
C LEU A 85 -4.78 -1.68 -19.08
N GLY A 86 -4.73 -2.45 -20.18
CA GLY A 86 -3.83 -3.60 -20.35
C GLY A 86 -2.35 -3.23 -20.34
N TRP A 87 -1.97 -2.14 -21.01
CA TRP A 87 -0.61 -1.63 -21.01
C TRP A 87 -0.20 -1.17 -19.62
N ASN A 88 -1.03 -0.36 -18.98
CA ASN A 88 -0.73 0.18 -17.65
C ASN A 88 -0.57 -0.92 -16.59
N HIS A 89 -1.39 -1.97 -16.63
CA HIS A 89 -1.20 -3.12 -15.73
C HIS A 89 0.08 -3.90 -16.04
N SER A 90 0.45 -4.05 -17.30
CA SER A 90 1.70 -4.71 -17.70
C SER A 90 2.93 -3.92 -17.25
N ILE A 91 2.89 -2.60 -17.40
CA ILE A 91 3.93 -1.68 -16.91
C ILE A 91 4.03 -1.75 -15.39
N SER A 92 2.92 -1.69 -14.66
CA SER A 92 2.90 -1.80 -13.20
C SER A 92 3.55 -3.11 -12.72
N LYS A 93 3.24 -4.24 -13.38
CA LYS A 93 3.86 -5.55 -13.10
C LYS A 93 5.36 -5.56 -13.42
N GLY A 94 5.76 -5.04 -14.59
CA GLY A 94 7.17 -4.95 -14.97
C GLY A 94 7.98 -4.08 -14.02
N TRP A 95 7.39 -2.96 -13.58
CA TRP A 95 7.99 -2.07 -12.60
C TRP A 95 8.14 -2.71 -11.23
N ALA A 96 7.23 -3.63 -10.87
CA ALA A 96 7.35 -4.37 -9.63
C ALA A 96 8.57 -5.28 -9.57
N VAL A 97 8.97 -5.85 -10.71
CA VAL A 97 10.14 -6.72 -10.82
C VAL A 97 11.44 -5.91 -10.90
N SER A 98 11.43 -4.78 -11.63
CA SER A 98 12.62 -3.96 -11.81
C SER A 98 12.94 -3.05 -10.61
N HIS A 99 11.98 -2.81 -9.72
CA HIS A 99 12.18 -1.95 -8.56
C HIS A 99 13.04 -2.64 -7.50
N ILE A 100 14.29 -2.22 -7.38
CA ILE A 100 15.17 -2.61 -6.28
C ILE A 100 14.76 -1.81 -5.03
N PRO A 101 14.33 -2.46 -3.93
CA PRO A 101 13.99 -1.77 -2.69
C PRO A 101 15.21 -1.05 -2.12
N LYS A 102 15.24 0.30 -2.18
CA LYS A 102 16.38 1.09 -1.68
C LYS A 102 16.45 1.19 -0.15
N TYR A 103 15.30 1.11 0.53
CA TYR A 103 15.17 1.45 1.96
C TYR A 103 14.62 0.32 2.83
N ALA A 104 14.48 -0.88 2.26
CA ALA A 104 13.96 -2.05 2.95
C ALA A 104 14.93 -3.24 2.83
N VAL A 105 16.22 -2.97 3.05
CA VAL A 105 17.19 -4.05 3.19
C VAL A 105 16.84 -4.82 4.47
N PRO A 106 16.65 -6.15 4.41
CA PRO A 106 16.39 -6.94 5.61
C PRO A 106 17.51 -6.69 6.64
N GLN A 107 17.13 -6.22 7.83
CA GLN A 107 18.10 -6.13 8.92
C GLN A 107 18.52 -7.53 9.32
N GLU A 108 19.81 -7.75 9.57
CA GLU A 108 20.26 -9.01 10.14
C GLU A 108 19.88 -9.09 11.63
N LYS A 109 19.69 -10.31 12.12
CA LYS A 109 19.33 -10.57 13.52
C LYS A 109 20.32 -9.94 14.50
N GLY A 110 21.63 -9.99 14.19
CA GLY A 110 22.69 -9.43 15.02
C GLY A 110 22.55 -7.91 15.18
N LEU A 111 22.41 -7.19 14.07
CA LEU A 111 22.22 -5.74 14.07
C LEU A 111 20.93 -5.34 14.78
N THR A 112 19.84 -6.08 14.54
CA THR A 112 18.56 -5.85 15.21
C THR A 112 18.68 -5.99 16.72
N THR A 113 19.38 -7.02 17.20
CA THR A 113 19.57 -7.27 18.63
C THR A 113 20.43 -6.17 19.26
N LEU A 114 21.50 -5.75 18.60
CA LEU A 114 22.38 -4.68 19.08
C LEU A 114 21.61 -3.36 19.26
N LEU A 115 20.86 -2.96 18.23
CA LEU A 115 20.04 -1.75 18.27
C LEU A 115 18.93 -1.85 19.34
N ALA A 116 18.34 -3.03 19.54
CA ALA A 116 17.32 -3.25 20.56
C ALA A 116 17.88 -3.06 21.98
N VAL A 117 19.07 -3.62 22.25
CA VAL A 117 19.79 -3.42 23.51
C VAL A 117 20.18 -1.96 23.70
N HIS A 118 20.64 -1.29 22.64
CA HIS A 118 20.98 0.14 22.69
C HIS A 118 19.76 1.00 23.05
N PHE A 119 18.62 0.78 22.40
CA PHE A 119 17.37 1.48 22.74
C PHE A 119 16.93 1.19 24.17
N ALA A 120 17.05 -0.05 24.65
CA ALA A 120 16.75 -0.40 26.03
C ALA A 120 17.67 0.33 27.03
N ALA A 121 18.96 0.42 26.75
CA ALA A 121 19.93 1.15 27.57
C ALA A 121 19.63 2.66 27.65
N MET A 122 19.03 3.23 26.60
CA MET A 122 18.55 4.62 26.56
C MET A 122 17.17 4.83 27.22
N GLY A 123 16.55 3.80 27.79
CA GLY A 123 15.20 3.87 28.39
C GLY A 123 14.04 3.68 27.40
N TYR A 124 14.33 3.36 26.14
CA TYR A 124 13.34 3.08 25.09
C TYR A 124 13.10 1.58 24.88
N SER A 125 12.99 0.80 25.96
CA SER A 125 12.91 -0.66 25.90
C SER A 125 11.74 -1.19 25.06
N ARG A 126 10.61 -0.48 25.02
CA ARG A 126 9.47 -0.82 24.16
C ARG A 126 9.87 -0.81 22.68
N ARG A 127 10.58 0.21 22.22
CA ARG A 127 11.07 0.29 20.83
C ARG A 127 12.06 -0.81 20.50
N GLY A 128 12.91 -1.18 21.45
CA GLY A 128 13.81 -2.31 21.29
C GLY A 128 13.07 -3.62 21.06
N ILE A 129 12.04 -3.89 21.87
CA ILE A 129 11.17 -5.06 21.70
C ILE A 129 10.41 -5.00 20.37
N ASP A 130 9.81 -3.85 20.04
CA ASP A 130 9.08 -3.64 18.78
C ASP A 130 9.95 -3.98 17.56
N MET A 131 11.23 -3.61 17.60
CA MET A 131 12.15 -3.88 16.49
C MET A 131 12.50 -5.37 16.38
N MET A 132 12.68 -6.05 17.52
CA MET A 132 12.89 -7.50 17.54
C MET A 132 11.68 -8.27 17.01
N VAL A 133 10.47 -7.88 17.42
CA VAL A 133 9.24 -8.54 16.98
C VAL A 133 8.95 -8.22 15.51
N GLN A 134 9.23 -7.00 15.03
CA GLN A 134 9.15 -6.66 13.59
C GLN A 134 10.07 -7.54 12.76
N HIS A 135 11.32 -7.72 13.18
CA HIS A 135 12.28 -8.58 12.49
C HIS A 135 11.85 -10.05 12.52
N GLN A 136 11.41 -10.57 13.67
CA GLN A 136 11.07 -11.99 13.83
C GLN A 136 9.84 -12.41 13.02
N TYR A 137 8.86 -11.52 12.88
CA TYR A 137 7.57 -11.83 12.24
C TYR A 137 7.37 -11.11 10.89
N GLY A 138 8.36 -10.32 10.43
CA GLY A 138 8.28 -9.58 9.16
C GLY A 138 7.17 -8.52 9.13
N MET A 139 6.81 -7.96 10.30
CA MET A 139 5.69 -7.03 10.41
C MET A 139 6.08 -5.62 9.97
N ARG A 140 5.16 -4.92 9.30
CA ARG A 140 5.31 -3.50 9.00
C ARG A 140 5.22 -2.68 10.29
N THR A 141 5.86 -1.51 10.31
CA THR A 141 5.82 -0.61 11.48
C THR A 141 4.38 -0.25 11.89
N SER A 142 3.48 -0.05 10.92
CA SER A 142 2.05 0.20 11.21
C SER A 142 1.32 -0.99 11.82
N GLU A 143 1.70 -2.22 11.43
CA GLU A 143 1.15 -3.46 11.99
C GLU A 143 1.63 -3.66 13.43
N MET A 144 2.92 -3.41 13.68
CA MET A 144 3.51 -3.43 15.02
C MET A 144 2.86 -2.40 15.96
N LEU A 145 2.74 -1.14 15.51
CA LEU A 145 2.13 -0.07 16.30
C LEU A 145 0.63 -0.30 16.56
N GLY A 146 -0.01 -1.13 15.74
CA GLY A 146 -1.41 -1.51 15.87
C GLY A 146 -1.65 -2.67 16.84
N LEU A 147 -0.61 -3.38 17.29
CA LEU A 147 -0.76 -4.53 18.18
C LEU A 147 -1.33 -4.13 19.55
N ARG A 148 -2.39 -4.82 19.95
CA ARG A 148 -3.04 -4.69 21.24
C ARG A 148 -2.76 -5.93 22.08
N GLY A 149 -2.94 -5.82 23.40
CA GLY A 149 -2.82 -6.99 24.30
C GLY A 149 -3.78 -8.13 23.92
N SER A 150 -4.94 -7.80 23.34
CA SER A 150 -5.92 -8.77 22.81
C SER A 150 -5.41 -9.58 21.62
N ASP A 151 -4.36 -9.11 20.96
CA ASP A 151 -3.80 -9.74 19.77
C ASP A 151 -2.72 -10.77 20.12
N ILE A 152 -2.35 -10.87 21.41
CA ILE A 152 -1.32 -11.77 21.92
C ILE A 152 -2.00 -13.02 22.49
N LEU A 153 -1.90 -14.13 21.77
CA LEU A 153 -2.31 -15.43 22.26
C LEU A 153 -1.09 -16.14 22.82
N LEU A 154 -1.16 -16.48 24.11
CA LEU A 154 -0.15 -17.28 24.78
C LEU A 154 -0.53 -18.74 24.56
N GLY A 155 0.35 -19.49 23.86
CA GLY A 155 0.24 -20.93 23.76
C GLY A 155 0.52 -21.54 25.14
N ILE A 156 -0.53 -21.68 25.95
CA ILE A 156 -0.46 -22.39 27.22
C ILE A 156 -0.45 -23.87 26.87
N ALA A 157 0.73 -24.48 26.86
CA ALA A 157 0.83 -25.93 27.02
C ALA A 157 0.41 -26.23 28.47
N ASP A 158 -0.78 -26.78 28.64
CA ASP A 158 -1.32 -27.42 29.85
C ASP A 158 -0.85 -26.83 31.19
N ASN A 159 -1.69 -25.97 31.79
CA ASN A 159 -1.77 -25.68 33.23
C ASN A 159 -0.49 -25.31 33.99
N VAL A 160 0.59 -24.94 33.33
CA VAL A 160 1.80 -24.43 34.00
C VAL A 160 2.14 -23.04 33.44
N LEU A 161 1.76 -22.00 34.18
CA LEU A 161 2.07 -20.58 33.96
C LEU A 161 3.58 -20.28 33.76
N HIS A 162 4.46 -21.27 33.92
CA HIS A 162 5.92 -21.10 33.89
C HIS A 162 6.58 -21.46 32.55
N LYS A 163 5.86 -21.97 31.55
CA LYS A 163 6.41 -22.21 30.20
C LYS A 163 5.49 -21.70 29.12
N ILE A 164 5.58 -20.40 28.83
CA ILE A 164 5.10 -19.85 27.56
C ILE A 164 6.04 -20.39 26.47
N SER A 165 5.64 -21.47 25.81
CA SER A 165 6.44 -22.08 24.74
C SER A 165 6.21 -21.40 23.39
N THR A 166 5.10 -20.67 23.21
CA THR A 166 4.76 -20.03 21.94
C THR A 166 3.92 -18.78 22.17
N ILE A 167 4.30 -17.68 21.49
CA ILE A 167 3.51 -16.45 21.42
C ILE A 167 2.99 -16.33 19.98
N ILE A 168 1.66 -16.25 19.84
CA ILE A 168 0.99 -16.08 18.56
C ILE A 168 0.44 -14.65 18.50
N LEU A 169 0.76 -13.93 17.42
CA LEU A 169 0.31 -12.55 17.19
C LEU A 169 -0.81 -12.53 16.15
N LYS A 170 -1.97 -11.98 16.51
CA LYS A 170 -3.14 -11.82 15.65
C LYS A 170 -3.20 -10.40 15.08
N LEU A 171 -2.75 -10.21 13.84
CA LEU A 171 -2.80 -8.90 13.17
C LEU A 171 -4.22 -8.60 12.65
N GLY A 172 -5.08 -8.01 13.48
CA GLY A 172 -6.28 -7.25 13.07
C GLY A 172 -7.33 -7.95 12.19
N LYS A 173 -7.20 -9.25 11.91
CA LYS A 173 -8.21 -10.05 11.21
C LYS A 173 -8.86 -11.01 12.20
N ASP A 174 -10.18 -10.89 12.35
CA ASP A 174 -11.01 -11.86 13.08
C ASP A 174 -11.14 -13.22 12.39
N VAL A 175 -10.42 -13.43 11.29
CA VAL A 175 -10.37 -14.70 10.56
C VAL A 175 -8.91 -15.03 10.32
N GLY A 176 -8.39 -16.04 11.02
CA GLY A 176 -7.10 -16.63 10.71
C GLY A 176 -7.15 -17.24 9.32
N THR A 177 -6.22 -16.86 8.44
CA THR A 177 -5.90 -17.68 7.28
C THR A 177 -5.30 -18.98 7.79
N LYS A 178 -5.98 -20.09 7.49
CA LYS A 178 -5.49 -21.46 7.67
C LYS A 178 -4.14 -21.64 6.99
#